data_AF-A0A9Q1CBZ6-F1
#
_entry.id   AF-A0A9Q1CBZ6-F1
#
_cell.length_a   1.000
_cell.length_b   1.000
_cell.length_c   1.000
_cell.angle_alpha   90.00
_cell.angle_beta   90.00
_cell.angle_gamma   90.00
#
_symmetry.space_group_name_H-M   'P 1'
#
loop_
_entity.id
_entity.type
_entity.pdbx_description
1 polymer ?
#
loop_
_entity_poly.entity_id
_entity_poly.type
_entity_poly.pdbx_seq_one_letter_code
_entity_poly.pdbx_strand_id
1 'polypeptide(L)'
;MADATAKKNLDNIFTSFIDNLGHVQEKLRDDDHIQAEETEHGDSLETIVAATAADYAAFLSADPEKERTQLDEKIEELLTRLDEFCAVVDIKFVAIVKKDVAIVEEQVNTAEKDLGALTSVKNLIMSFPLFSQKRTKNPAHKPLRKYVPPEIFRTEDYISPAEQLDQSGEG
;
A
#
# COMPACT_ATOMS: atom_id res chain seq x y z
N MET A 1 37.20 -12.18 -62.51
CA MET A 1 36.94 -10.90 -63.22
C MET A 1 35.69 -10.14 -62.74
N ALA A 2 34.71 -10.77 -62.07
CA ALA A 2 33.49 -10.07 -61.61
C ALA A 2 33.70 -9.12 -60.39
N ASP A 3 34.67 -9.41 -59.53
CA ASP A 3 34.88 -8.71 -58.25
C ASP A 3 35.42 -7.27 -58.40
N ALA A 4 36.31 -7.05 -59.38
CA ALA A 4 36.88 -5.72 -59.63
C ALA A 4 35.86 -4.73 -60.23
N THR A 5 34.82 -5.22 -60.90
CA THR A 5 33.77 -4.39 -61.51
C THR A 5 32.77 -3.91 -60.46
N ALA A 6 32.43 -4.76 -59.49
CA ALA A 6 31.54 -4.40 -58.39
C ALA A 6 32.15 -3.31 -57.51
N LYS A 7 33.45 -3.41 -57.20
CA LYS A 7 34.16 -2.41 -56.41
C LYS A 7 34.21 -1.04 -57.09
N LYS A 8 34.51 -1.01 -58.40
CA LYS A 8 34.52 0.24 -59.19
C LYS A 8 33.14 0.89 -59.29
N ASN A 9 32.08 0.10 -59.39
CA ASN A 9 30.72 0.64 -59.36
C ASN A 9 30.38 1.27 -58.01
N LEU A 10 30.80 0.64 -56.91
CA LEU A 10 30.59 1.17 -55.57
C LEU A 10 31.36 2.48 -55.36
N ASP A 11 32.62 2.52 -55.79
CA ASP A 11 33.46 3.72 -55.70
C ASP A 11 32.83 4.87 -56.50
N ASN A 12 32.35 4.61 -57.72
CA ASN A 12 31.68 5.63 -58.55
C ASN A 12 30.38 6.15 -57.91
N ILE A 13 29.59 5.27 -57.29
CA ILE A 13 28.37 5.67 -56.57
C ILE A 13 28.74 6.55 -55.37
N PHE A 14 29.78 6.18 -54.63
CA PHE A 14 30.23 6.95 -53.47
C PHE A 14 30.77 8.32 -53.87
N THR A 15 31.59 8.42 -54.93
CA THR A 15 32.08 9.72 -55.42
C THR A 15 30.94 10.60 -55.91
N SER A 16 29.97 10.04 -56.66
CA SER A 16 28.79 10.79 -57.11
C SER A 16 27.93 11.25 -55.94
N PHE A 17 27.83 10.48 -54.86
CA PHE A 17 27.09 10.87 -53.66
C PHE A 17 27.78 12.04 -52.94
N ILE A 18 29.11 12.00 -52.80
CA ILE A 18 29.89 13.09 -52.18
C ILE A 18 29.82 14.37 -53.02
N ASP A 19 29.92 14.28 -54.35
CA ASP A 19 29.78 15.44 -55.24
C ASP A 19 28.37 16.05 -55.15
N ASN A 20 27.34 15.20 -55.10
CA ASN A 20 25.96 15.66 -54.96
C ASN A 20 25.71 16.29 -53.58
N LEU A 21 26.34 15.78 -52.52
CA LEU A 21 26.33 16.42 -51.20
C LEU A 21 27.03 17.80 -51.22
N GLY A 22 28.15 17.90 -51.95
CA GLY A 22 28.86 19.16 -52.16
C GLY A 22 27.99 20.21 -52.84
N HIS A 23 27.25 19.82 -53.89
CA HIS A 23 26.32 20.71 -54.58
C HIS A 23 25.11 21.12 -53.74
N VAL A 24 24.61 20.26 -52.84
CA VAL A 24 23.53 20.63 -51.91
C VAL A 24 24.01 21.64 -50.87
N GLN A 25 25.26 21.54 -50.43
CA GLN A 25 25.87 22.52 -49.50
C GLN A 25 26.20 23.84 -50.19
N GLU A 26 26.64 23.82 -51.46
CA GLU A 26 26.93 25.03 -52.23
C GLU A 26 25.67 25.80 -52.61
N LYS A 27 24.56 25.10 -52.90
CA LYS A 27 23.28 25.72 -53.22
C LYS A 27 22.58 26.41 -52.04
N LEU A 28 23.08 26.23 -50.81
CA LEU A 28 22.60 26.94 -49.62
C LEU A 28 23.45 28.19 -49.28
N ARG A 29 24.49 28.50 -50.07
CA ARG A 29 25.40 29.62 -49.80
C ARG A 29 25.21 30.84 -50.71
N ASP A 30 24.45 30.72 -51.81
CA ASP A 30 24.39 31.75 -52.86
C ASP A 30 23.05 32.53 -52.95
N ASP A 31 22.04 32.23 -52.13
CA ASP A 31 20.75 32.95 -52.15
C ASP A 31 20.66 34.03 -51.05
N ASP A 32 21.57 35.02 -51.10
CA ASP A 32 21.49 36.27 -50.31
C ASP A 32 21.03 37.44 -51.23
N HIS A 33 19.76 37.46 -51.65
CA HIS A 33 19.08 38.72 -52.00
C HIS A 33 17.53 38.61 -52.08
N ILE A 34 16.85 39.28 -51.11
CA ILE A 34 15.42 39.71 -50.98
C ILE A 34 14.34 38.58 -50.90
N GLN A 35 13.35 38.54 -49.99
CA GLN A 35 12.66 39.49 -49.10
C GLN A 35 12.24 38.82 -47.78
N ALA A 36 12.31 39.59 -46.68
CA ALA A 36 11.80 39.24 -45.36
C ALA A 36 10.27 39.33 -45.33
N GLU A 37 9.56 38.20 -45.14
CA GLU A 37 8.23 38.15 -44.49
C GLU A 37 7.70 36.73 -44.17
N GLU A 38 8.57 35.72 -43.96
CA GLU A 38 8.13 34.34 -43.68
C GLU A 38 8.77 33.71 -42.43
N THR A 39 9.31 34.53 -41.52
CA THR A 39 10.13 34.07 -40.37
C THR A 39 9.36 33.72 -39.09
N GLU A 40 8.08 34.08 -38.93
CA GLU A 40 7.35 33.75 -37.68
C GLU A 40 6.81 32.30 -37.64
N HIS A 41 6.37 31.75 -38.76
CA HIS A 41 5.76 30.40 -38.77
C HIS A 41 6.80 29.28 -38.80
N GLY A 42 7.94 29.50 -39.46
CA GLY A 42 9.06 28.56 -39.50
C GLY A 42 9.70 28.36 -38.12
N ASP A 43 9.88 29.44 -37.37
CA ASP A 43 10.44 29.41 -36.01
C ASP A 43 9.51 28.68 -35.02
N SER A 44 8.19 28.89 -35.17
CA SER A 44 7.18 28.13 -34.42
C SER A 44 7.18 26.64 -34.76
N LEU A 45 7.35 26.27 -36.04
CA LEU A 45 7.36 24.87 -36.46
C LEU A 45 8.64 24.16 -36.01
N GLU A 46 9.80 24.81 -36.15
CA GLU A 46 11.09 24.29 -35.70
C GLU A 46 11.11 24.11 -34.17
N THR A 47 10.53 25.04 -33.43
CA THR A 47 10.35 24.91 -31.97
C THR A 47 9.47 23.72 -31.60
N ILE A 48 8.36 23.50 -32.30
CA ILE A 48 7.47 22.35 -32.06
C ILE A 48 8.19 21.04 -32.40
N VAL A 49 8.92 20.99 -33.51
CA VAL A 49 9.70 19.81 -33.90
C VAL A 49 10.81 19.53 -32.90
N ALA A 50 11.52 20.55 -32.42
CA ALA A 50 12.57 20.39 -31.42
C ALA A 50 12.00 19.92 -30.08
N ALA A 51 10.89 20.50 -29.63
CA ALA A 51 10.21 20.09 -28.39
C ALA A 51 9.70 18.65 -28.48
N THR A 52 9.00 18.31 -29.57
CA THR A 52 8.48 16.95 -29.77
C THR A 52 9.61 15.91 -29.93
N ALA A 53 10.67 16.25 -30.66
CA ALA A 53 11.85 15.39 -30.77
C ALA A 53 12.55 15.18 -29.42
N ALA A 54 12.61 16.22 -28.57
CA ALA A 54 13.14 16.11 -27.21
C ALA A 54 12.28 15.19 -26.34
N ASP A 55 10.94 15.31 -26.39
CA ASP A 55 10.02 14.43 -25.66
C ASP A 55 10.17 12.96 -26.11
N TYR A 56 10.30 12.71 -27.41
CA TYR A 56 10.53 11.35 -27.93
C TYR A 56 11.92 10.81 -27.58
N ALA A 57 12.95 11.65 -27.61
CA ALA A 57 14.30 11.27 -27.23
C ALA A 57 14.38 10.86 -25.75
N ALA A 58 13.55 11.47 -24.89
CA ALA A 58 13.46 11.08 -23.48
C ALA A 58 13.07 9.60 -23.32
N PHE A 59 12.12 9.08 -24.13
CA PHE A 59 11.73 7.66 -24.09
C PHE A 59 12.85 6.72 -24.54
N LEU A 60 13.74 7.15 -25.42
CA LEU A 60 14.91 6.36 -25.84
C LEU A 60 16.01 6.32 -24.78
N SER A 61 16.01 7.31 -23.88
CA SER A 61 16.94 7.40 -22.75
C SER A 61 16.44 6.72 -21.47
N ALA A 62 15.16 6.32 -21.44
CA ALA A 62 14.61 5.54 -20.34
C ALA A 62 15.33 4.19 -20.26
N ASP A 63 15.90 3.89 -19.10
CA ASP A 63 16.57 2.62 -18.84
C ASP A 63 15.56 1.67 -18.17
N PRO A 64 14.94 0.75 -18.94
CA PRO A 64 13.91 -0.12 -18.41
C PRO A 64 14.46 -1.07 -17.34
N GLU A 65 15.74 -1.45 -17.39
CA GLU A 65 16.32 -2.34 -16.37
C GLU A 65 16.48 -1.61 -15.04
N LYS A 66 16.87 -0.33 -15.09
CA LYS A 66 16.93 0.53 -13.90
C LYS A 66 15.55 0.76 -13.30
N GLU A 67 14.54 1.07 -14.13
CA GLU A 67 13.16 1.27 -13.65
C GLU A 67 12.57 0.00 -13.04
N ARG A 68 12.82 -1.16 -13.66
CA ARG A 68 12.40 -2.47 -13.12
C ARG A 68 13.06 -2.74 -11.76
N THR A 69 14.35 -2.48 -11.64
CA THR A 69 15.08 -2.66 -10.38
C THR A 69 14.51 -1.76 -9.28
N GLN A 70 14.25 -0.48 -9.58
CA GLN A 70 13.64 0.46 -8.61
C GLN A 70 12.23 0.04 -8.21
N LEU A 71 11.46 -0.53 -9.14
CA LEU A 71 10.13 -1.05 -8.84
C LEU A 71 10.21 -2.28 -7.93
N ASP A 72 11.12 -3.21 -8.24
CA ASP A 72 11.34 -4.42 -7.43
C ASP A 72 11.74 -4.04 -6.00
N GLU A 73 12.67 -3.09 -5.82
CA GLU A 73 13.07 -2.57 -4.49
C GLU A 73 11.88 -1.98 -3.72
N LYS A 74 11.02 -1.19 -4.38
CA LYS A 74 9.82 -0.62 -3.75
C LYS A 74 8.78 -1.68 -3.38
N ILE A 75 8.65 -2.73 -4.18
CA ILE A 75 7.76 -3.85 -3.89
C ILE A 75 8.25 -4.57 -2.63
N GLU A 76 9.55 -4.86 -2.54
CA GLU A 76 10.12 -5.52 -1.37
C GLU A 76 9.96 -4.67 -0.09
N GLU A 77 10.13 -3.35 -0.20
CA GLU A 77 9.86 -2.43 0.90
C GLU A 77 8.38 -2.47 1.33
N LEU A 78 7.45 -2.45 0.37
CA LEU A 78 6.01 -2.52 0.66
C LEU A 78 5.61 -3.85 1.30
N LEU A 79 6.16 -4.97 0.81
CA LEU A 79 5.92 -6.30 1.38
C LEU A 79 6.44 -6.38 2.81
N THR A 80 7.63 -5.85 3.08
CA THR A 80 8.20 -5.78 4.43
C THR A 80 7.30 -4.98 5.37
N ARG A 81 6.83 -3.80 4.93
CA ARG A 81 5.89 -2.97 5.72
C ARG A 81 4.57 -3.70 5.96
N LEU A 82 4.05 -4.42 4.97
CA LEU A 82 2.82 -5.21 5.13
C LEU A 82 2.99 -6.33 6.17
N ASP A 83 4.12 -7.02 6.18
CA ASP A 83 4.43 -8.05 7.17
C ASP A 83 4.49 -7.46 8.59
N GLU A 84 5.10 -6.28 8.74
CA GLU A 84 5.11 -5.54 10.01
C GLU A 84 3.69 -5.16 10.46
N PHE A 85 2.85 -4.67 9.55
CA PHE A 85 1.44 -4.36 9.87
C PHE A 85 0.68 -5.61 10.33
N CYS A 86 0.83 -6.74 9.62
CA CYS A 86 0.21 -8.01 10.01
C CYS A 86 0.67 -8.45 11.40
N ALA A 87 1.98 -8.38 11.67
CA ALA A 87 2.52 -8.75 12.97
C ALA A 87 1.98 -7.87 14.10
N VAL A 88 1.87 -6.55 13.89
CA VAL A 88 1.30 -5.63 14.87
C VAL A 88 -0.18 -5.93 15.10
N VAL A 89 -0.94 -6.22 14.04
CA VAL A 89 -2.36 -6.53 14.15
C VAL A 89 -2.59 -7.81 14.93
N ASP A 90 -1.82 -8.86 14.65
CA ASP A 90 -1.93 -10.13 15.33
C ASP A 90 -1.52 -10.04 16.81
N ILE A 91 -0.38 -9.40 17.09
CA ILE A 91 0.18 -9.31 18.45
C ILE A 91 -0.63 -8.35 19.33
N LYS A 92 -1.15 -7.25 18.77
CA LYS A 92 -1.92 -6.27 19.55
C LYS A 92 -3.39 -6.61 19.53
N PHE A 93 -4.07 -6.47 18.39
CA PHE A 93 -5.52 -6.53 18.37
C PHE A 93 -6.06 -7.94 18.59
N VAL A 94 -5.59 -8.90 17.79
CA VAL A 94 -6.12 -10.27 17.84
C VAL A 94 -5.77 -10.94 19.16
N ALA A 95 -4.55 -10.78 19.66
CA ALA A 95 -4.16 -11.37 20.94
C ALA A 95 -4.90 -10.75 22.13
N ILE A 96 -5.11 -9.44 22.17
CA ILE A 96 -5.86 -8.79 23.27
C ILE A 96 -7.32 -9.26 23.26
N VAL A 97 -7.99 -9.25 22.10
CA VAL A 97 -9.38 -9.72 22.00
C VAL A 97 -9.50 -11.18 22.40
N LYS A 98 -8.57 -12.04 21.98
CA LYS A 98 -8.53 -13.46 22.40
C LYS A 98 -8.42 -13.59 23.93
N LYS A 99 -7.55 -12.81 24.56
CA LYS A 99 -7.40 -12.80 26.03
C LYS A 99 -8.71 -12.41 26.72
N ASP A 100 -9.36 -11.36 26.25
CA ASP A 100 -10.58 -10.84 26.87
C ASP A 100 -11.76 -11.81 26.72
N VAL A 101 -11.89 -12.44 25.55
CA VAL A 101 -12.87 -13.52 25.33
C VAL A 101 -12.61 -14.67 26.31
N ALA A 102 -11.37 -15.11 26.47
CA ALA A 102 -11.04 -16.18 27.41
C ALA A 102 -11.40 -15.83 28.87
N ILE A 103 -11.18 -14.58 29.28
CA ILE A 103 -11.58 -14.09 30.62
C ILE A 103 -13.10 -14.17 30.78
N VAL A 104 -13.85 -13.70 29.78
CA VAL A 104 -15.33 -13.72 29.83
C VAL A 104 -15.84 -15.16 29.85
N GLU A 105 -15.29 -16.05 29.03
CA GLU A 105 -15.65 -17.46 28.99
C GLU A 105 -15.42 -18.15 30.35
N GLU A 106 -14.29 -17.88 31.02
CA GLU A 106 -14.02 -18.42 32.35
C GLU A 106 -15.01 -17.92 33.41
N GLN A 107 -15.35 -16.62 33.37
CA GLN A 107 -16.33 -16.04 34.28
C GLN A 107 -17.72 -16.63 34.07
N VAL A 108 -18.15 -16.83 32.81
CA VAL A 108 -19.41 -17.48 32.46
C VAL A 108 -19.42 -18.93 32.97
N ASN A 109 -18.37 -19.70 32.67
CA ASN A 109 -18.23 -21.08 33.13
C ASN A 109 -18.28 -21.20 34.66
N THR A 110 -17.70 -20.24 35.38
CA THR A 110 -17.75 -20.21 36.85
C THR A 110 -19.16 -19.90 37.35
N ALA A 111 -19.83 -18.92 36.77
CA ALA A 111 -21.19 -18.54 37.13
C ALA A 111 -22.20 -19.68 36.87
N GLU A 112 -22.08 -20.39 35.75
CA GLU A 112 -22.93 -21.54 35.41
C GLU A 112 -22.77 -22.69 36.40
N LYS A 113 -21.53 -23.02 36.80
CA LYS A 113 -21.23 -24.03 37.82
C LYS A 113 -21.85 -23.67 39.17
N ASP A 114 -21.67 -22.42 39.60
CA ASP A 114 -22.20 -21.91 40.87
C ASP A 114 -23.75 -21.95 40.87
N LEU A 115 -24.39 -21.59 39.75
CA LEU A 115 -25.84 -21.64 39.60
C LEU A 115 -26.37 -23.09 39.58
N GLY A 116 -25.71 -24.00 38.87
CA GLY A 116 -26.05 -25.43 38.85
C GLY A 116 -25.94 -26.08 40.23
N ALA A 117 -24.89 -25.75 40.98
CA ALA A 117 -24.74 -26.18 42.38
C ALA A 117 -25.86 -25.61 43.27
N LEU A 118 -26.21 -24.33 43.11
CA LEU A 118 -27.30 -23.68 43.83
C LEU A 118 -28.69 -24.22 43.50
N THR A 119 -28.88 -24.79 42.31
CA THR A 119 -30.15 -25.41 41.91
C THR A 119 -30.29 -26.81 42.48
N SER A 120 -29.17 -27.53 42.65
CA SER A 120 -29.13 -28.88 43.22
C SER A 120 -29.44 -28.93 44.73
N VAL A 121 -29.17 -27.85 45.48
CA VAL A 121 -29.49 -27.78 46.92
C VAL A 121 -30.95 -27.43 47.22
N LYS A 122 -31.76 -27.07 46.22
CA LYS A 122 -33.19 -26.73 46.40
C LYS A 122 -34.06 -27.94 46.75
N ASN A 123 -33.51 -29.16 46.68
CA ASN A 123 -34.21 -30.39 47.07
C ASN A 123 -33.99 -30.79 48.55
N LEU A 124 -33.20 -30.04 49.33
CA LEU A 124 -32.85 -30.44 50.71
C LEU A 124 -33.64 -29.70 51.82
N ILE A 125 -34.53 -28.77 51.46
CA ILE A 125 -35.23 -27.89 52.43
C ILE A 125 -36.74 -28.17 52.51
N MET A 126 -37.29 -29.01 51.62
CA MET A 126 -38.74 -29.28 51.59
C MET A 126 -39.23 -30.37 52.57
N SER A 127 -38.36 -30.88 53.46
CA SER A 127 -38.66 -32.08 54.27
C SER A 127 -38.27 -31.98 55.75
N PHE A 128 -38.58 -30.88 56.46
CA PHE A 128 -38.45 -30.84 57.93
C PHE A 128 -39.68 -30.25 58.63
N PRO A 129 -40.32 -30.99 59.57
CA PRO A 129 -41.34 -30.45 60.45
C PRO A 129 -40.71 -29.67 61.61
N LEU A 130 -41.45 -28.67 62.11
CA LEU A 130 -41.16 -27.81 63.27
C LEU A 130 -40.50 -28.53 64.46
N PHE A 131 -39.33 -28.07 64.91
CA PHE A 131 -38.96 -28.16 66.33
C PHE A 131 -37.96 -27.07 66.79
N SER A 132 -38.52 -26.13 67.57
CA SER A 132 -37.94 -25.37 68.68
C SER A 132 -36.48 -24.90 68.64
N GLN A 133 -36.32 -23.60 68.32
CA GLN A 133 -35.58 -22.59 69.08
C GLN A 133 -34.34 -23.05 69.88
N LYS A 134 -33.17 -23.06 69.23
CA LYS A 134 -31.92 -22.57 69.83
C LYS A 134 -31.16 -21.77 68.78
N ARG A 135 -30.83 -20.51 69.11
CA ARG A 135 -29.94 -19.65 68.31
C ARG A 135 -28.60 -20.36 68.11
N THR A 136 -28.43 -21.01 66.98
CA THR A 136 -27.13 -21.43 66.46
C THR A 136 -26.64 -20.33 65.53
N LYS A 137 -25.37 -19.95 65.69
CA LYS A 137 -24.72 -18.94 64.86
C LYS A 137 -24.93 -19.31 63.39
N ASN A 138 -25.55 -18.40 62.64
CA ASN A 138 -25.79 -18.55 61.22
C ASN A 138 -24.46 -18.94 60.54
N PRO A 139 -24.33 -20.11 59.90
CA PRO A 139 -23.15 -20.38 59.10
C PRO A 139 -23.14 -19.31 58.01
N ALA A 140 -22.04 -18.54 57.96
CA ALA A 140 -21.91 -17.41 57.05
C ALA A 140 -22.32 -17.86 55.64
N HIS A 141 -23.47 -17.36 55.16
CA HIS A 141 -23.78 -17.39 53.74
C HIS A 141 -22.56 -16.80 53.06
N LYS A 142 -21.82 -17.61 52.29
CA LYS A 142 -20.80 -17.07 51.39
C LYS A 142 -21.54 -16.05 50.53
N PRO A 143 -21.20 -14.75 50.63
CA PRO A 143 -21.91 -13.74 49.86
C PRO A 143 -21.81 -14.13 48.39
N LEU A 144 -22.94 -14.05 47.68
CA LEU A 144 -22.96 -14.18 46.22
C LEU A 144 -21.86 -13.26 45.69
N ARG A 145 -20.91 -13.83 44.95
CA ARG A 145 -19.81 -13.05 44.39
C ARG A 145 -20.43 -11.95 43.55
N LYS A 146 -20.22 -10.69 43.95
CA LYS A 146 -20.67 -9.54 43.18
C LYS A 146 -19.91 -9.57 41.86
N TYR A 147 -20.62 -9.71 40.74
CA TYR A 147 -20.01 -9.64 39.43
C TYR A 147 -19.33 -8.29 39.26
N VAL A 148 -18.06 -8.31 38.85
CA VAL A 148 -17.30 -7.14 38.45
C VAL A 148 -16.96 -7.35 36.98
N PRO A 149 -17.48 -6.52 36.07
CA PRO A 149 -17.15 -6.61 34.66
C PRO A 149 -15.64 -6.51 34.44
N PRO A 150 -15.02 -7.41 33.65
CA PRO A 150 -13.62 -7.28 33.29
C PRO A 150 -13.43 -6.08 32.37
N GLU A 151 -12.26 -5.46 32.46
CA GLU A 151 -11.83 -4.48 31.48
C GLU A 151 -11.49 -5.22 30.17
N ILE A 152 -12.23 -4.90 29.11
CA ILE A 152 -12.09 -5.49 27.78
C ILE A 152 -11.59 -4.46 26.79
N PHE A 153 -11.01 -4.94 25.71
CA PHE A 153 -10.52 -4.16 24.57
C PHE A 153 -11.56 -3.14 24.09
N ARG A 154 -11.06 -1.91 23.86
CA ARG A 154 -11.80 -0.79 23.31
C ARG A 154 -11.12 -0.29 22.05
N THR A 155 -11.87 -0.19 20.96
CA THR A 155 -11.37 0.29 19.67
C THR A 155 -10.94 1.75 19.74
N GLU A 156 -11.56 2.52 20.61
CA GLU A 156 -11.35 3.96 20.76
C GLU A 156 -9.96 4.30 21.31
N ASP A 157 -9.32 3.38 22.03
CA ASP A 157 -7.98 3.58 22.61
C ASP A 157 -6.87 3.48 21.54
N TYR A 158 -7.18 2.96 20.35
CA TYR A 158 -6.20 2.66 19.30
C TYR A 158 -6.49 3.37 17.97
N ILE A 159 -7.74 3.75 17.71
CA ILE A 159 -8.13 4.44 16.47
C ILE A 159 -8.65 5.82 16.86
N SER A 160 -7.80 6.84 16.67
CA SER A 160 -8.18 8.23 16.90
C SER A 160 -9.01 8.77 15.73
N PRO A 161 -10.22 9.32 15.95
CA PRO A 161 -11.04 9.90 14.88
C PRO A 161 -10.39 11.08 14.12
N ALA A 162 -9.30 11.64 14.65
CA ALA A 162 -8.67 12.86 14.14
C ALA A 162 -7.66 12.64 13.01
N GLU A 163 -7.23 11.40 12.73
CA GLU A 163 -6.22 11.12 11.69
C GLU A 163 -6.81 10.99 10.27
N GLN A 164 -8.13 11.21 10.09
CA GLN A 164 -8.82 11.09 8.79
C GLN A 164 -9.04 12.43 8.08
N LEU A 165 -8.40 13.52 8.52
CA LEU A 165 -8.50 14.86 7.95
C LEU A 165 -7.12 15.48 7.68
N ASP A 166 -6.30 14.86 6.82
CA ASP A 166 -5.36 15.63 5.99
C ASP A 166 -4.79 14.80 4.83
N GLN A 167 -5.51 14.76 3.71
CA GLN A 167 -4.97 14.54 2.36
C GLN A 167 -6.11 14.74 1.32
N SER A 168 -6.75 15.90 1.38
CA SER A 168 -7.57 16.38 0.26
C SER A 168 -7.32 17.87 0.10
N GLY A 169 -6.36 18.20 -0.76
CA GLY A 169 -6.29 19.50 -1.41
C GLY A 169 -4.99 20.25 -1.22
N GLU A 170 -4.02 19.97 -2.09
CA GLU A 170 -3.27 20.97 -2.85
C GLU A 170 -3.00 20.26 -4.19
N GLY A 171 -3.27 20.77 -5.38
CA GLY A 171 -3.38 22.13 -5.89
C GLY A 171 -2.76 22.09 -7.27
#